data_AF-A0A6S7EDY9-F1
#
_entry.id   AF-A0A6S7EDY9-F1
#
_cell.length_a   1.000
_cell.length_b   1.000
_cell.length_c   1.000
_cell.angle_alpha   90.00
_cell.angle_beta   90.00
_cell.angle_gamma   90.00
#
_symmetry.space_group_name_H-M   'P 1'
#
loop_
_entity.id
_entity.type
_entity.pdbx_description
1 polymer ?
#
loop_
_entity_poly.entity_id
_entity_poly.type
_entity_poly.pdbx_seq_one_letter_code
_entity_poly.pdbx_strand_id
1 'polypeptide(L)'
;MRVVAACGACVPTRATSKGHLAALCKARSVACDPDAIYSALEYEDVLAAGVARLLLWPDPQALPAIGDADAGWLLYLRAWRPGKPHPQTWPGLYVQAMAAVEV
;
A
#
# COMPACT_ATOMS: atom_id res chain seq x y z
N MET A 1 1.45 9.53 17.22
CA MET A 1 2.42 8.48 16.82
C MET A 1 2.51 8.55 15.29
N ARG A 2 3.55 9.19 14.76
CA ARG A 2 3.65 9.56 13.34
C ARG A 2 4.09 8.37 12.49
N VAL A 3 3.13 7.59 11.96
CA VAL A 3 3.39 6.60 10.90
C VAL A 3 3.07 7.25 9.56
N VAL A 4 3.76 8.35 9.24
CA VAL A 4 3.83 8.85 7.85
C VAL A 4 5.31 8.97 7.51
N ALA A 5 6.04 7.86 7.65
CA ALA A 5 7.25 7.65 6.87
C ALA A 5 6.83 7.10 5.50
N ALA A 6 6.03 7.90 4.78
CA ALA A 6 5.69 7.64 3.40
C ALA A 6 6.94 7.97 2.58
N CYS A 7 7.71 6.94 2.26
CA CYS A 7 8.75 7.00 1.23
C CYS A 7 8.13 7.70 0.00
N GLY A 8 8.74 8.78 -0.50
CA GLY A 8 8.21 9.68 -1.54
C GLY A 8 7.88 9.06 -2.91
N ALA A 9 7.76 7.73 -2.99
CA ALA A 9 7.36 6.94 -4.13
C ALA A 9 5.90 6.43 -4.07
N CYS A 10 5.14 6.73 -3.01
CA CYS A 10 3.82 6.14 -2.76
C CYS A 10 2.67 6.70 -3.61
N VAL A 11 2.80 7.87 -4.25
CA VAL A 11 1.82 8.30 -5.26
C VAL A 11 2.23 7.70 -6.59
N PRO A 12 1.47 6.74 -7.13
CA PRO A 12 1.87 6.09 -8.36
C PRO A 12 1.61 7.04 -9.52
N THR A 13 2.66 7.77 -9.92
CA THR A 13 2.68 8.60 -11.14
C THR A 13 2.78 7.75 -12.41
N ARG A 14 2.73 6.41 -12.29
CA ARG A 14 2.76 5.47 -13.42
C ARG A 14 1.40 5.44 -14.14
N ALA A 15 1.43 5.50 -15.47
CA ALA A 15 0.23 5.61 -16.30
C ALA A 15 -0.82 4.51 -16.05
N THR A 16 -0.41 3.31 -15.65
CA THR A 16 -1.28 2.15 -15.43
C THR A 16 -2.21 2.28 -14.21
N SER A 17 -1.81 3.04 -13.19
CA SER A 17 -2.58 3.22 -11.94
C SER A 17 -3.17 4.62 -11.79
N LYS A 18 -2.84 5.58 -12.67
CA LYS A 18 -3.43 6.94 -12.65
C LYS A 18 -4.96 6.94 -12.71
N GLY A 19 -5.55 6.12 -13.58
CA GLY A 19 -7.02 6.02 -13.70
C GLY A 19 -7.68 5.50 -12.43
N HIS A 20 -7.07 4.49 -11.80
CA HIS A 20 -7.56 3.91 -10.54
C HIS A 20 -7.40 4.88 -9.37
N LEU A 21 -6.30 5.66 -9.34
CA LEU A 21 -6.11 6.72 -8.34
C LEU A 21 -7.18 7.81 -8.47
N ALA A 22 -7.45 8.29 -9.69
CA ALA A 22 -8.49 9.29 -9.92
C ALA A 22 -9.89 8.81 -9.49
N ALA A 23 -10.21 7.53 -9.78
CA ALA A 23 -11.46 6.91 -9.34
C ALA A 23 -11.54 6.82 -7.80
N LEU A 24 -10.46 6.43 -7.13
CA LEU A 24 -10.38 6.36 -5.67
C LEU A 24 -10.54 7.76 -5.03
N CYS A 25 -9.79 8.75 -5.51
CA CYS A 25 -9.89 10.15 -5.05
C CYS A 25 -11.32 10.67 -5.20
N LYS A 26 -11.96 10.42 -6.35
CA LYS A 26 -13.37 10.79 -6.58
C LYS A 26 -14.31 10.11 -5.59
N ALA A 27 -14.12 8.81 -5.33
CA ALA A 27 -14.95 8.05 -4.39
C ALA A 27 -14.79 8.49 -2.93
N ARG A 28 -13.62 9.05 -2.57
CA ARG A 28 -13.33 9.59 -1.23
C ARG A 28 -13.53 11.10 -1.12
N SER A 29 -14.01 11.77 -2.18
CA SER A 29 -14.17 13.23 -2.22
C SER A 29 -12.88 14.01 -1.93
N VAL A 30 -11.73 13.46 -2.32
CA VAL A 30 -10.41 14.09 -2.17
C VAL A 30 -9.94 14.61 -3.53
N ALA A 31 -9.37 15.81 -3.55
CA ALA A 31 -8.77 16.36 -4.77
C ALA A 31 -7.64 15.45 -5.25
N CYS A 32 -7.58 15.18 -6.55
CA CYS A 32 -6.57 14.31 -7.15
C CYS A 32 -5.25 15.08 -7.39
N ASP A 33 -4.80 15.83 -6.40
CA ASP A 33 -3.48 16.48 -6.37
C ASP A 33 -2.61 15.84 -5.26
N PRO A 34 -1.28 15.80 -5.43
CA PRO A 34 -0.40 15.15 -4.48
C PRO A 34 -0.52 15.69 -3.04
N ASP A 35 -0.64 17.01 -2.86
CA ASP A 35 -0.64 17.63 -1.53
C ASP A 35 -1.95 17.35 -0.79
N ALA A 36 -3.09 17.40 -1.49
CA ALA A 36 -4.37 17.01 -0.91
C ALA A 36 -4.42 15.52 -0.58
N ILE A 37 -3.85 14.66 -1.43
CA ILE A 37 -3.76 13.23 -1.15
C ILE A 37 -2.91 13.01 0.10
N TYR A 38 -1.69 13.56 0.17
CA TYR A 38 -0.82 13.39 1.34
C TYR A 38 -1.44 13.94 2.63
N SER A 39 -2.16 15.07 2.55
CA SER A 39 -2.88 15.64 3.69
C SER A 39 -4.05 14.75 4.14
N ALA A 40 -4.78 14.16 3.19
CA ALA A 40 -5.91 13.29 3.49
C ALA A 40 -5.47 11.93 4.04
N LEU A 41 -4.32 11.40 3.61
CA LEU A 41 -3.80 10.10 4.07
C LEU A 41 -3.62 10.02 5.59
N GLU A 42 -3.43 11.15 6.28
CA GLU A 42 -3.31 11.18 7.75
C GLU A 42 -4.64 10.89 8.46
N TYR A 43 -5.78 11.19 7.83
CA TYR A 43 -7.11 11.12 8.46
C TYR A 43 -8.05 10.11 7.80
N GLU A 44 -7.76 9.69 6.57
CA GLU A 44 -8.61 8.83 5.76
C GLU A 44 -7.99 7.45 5.55
N ASP A 45 -8.20 6.55 6.51
CA ASP A 45 -7.64 5.19 6.50
C ASP A 45 -8.03 4.39 5.24
N VAL A 46 -9.25 4.59 4.72
CA VAL A 46 -9.73 3.93 3.50
C VAL A 46 -8.97 4.43 2.27
N LEU A 47 -8.69 5.74 2.21
CA LEU A 47 -7.85 6.31 1.14
C LEU A 47 -6.43 5.75 1.25
N ALA A 48 -5.88 5.69 2.45
CA ALA A 48 -4.54 5.15 2.70
C ALA A 48 -4.41 3.68 2.28
N ALA A 49 -5.37 2.84 2.68
CA ALA A 49 -5.44 1.44 2.26
C ALA A 49 -5.60 1.30 0.73
N GLY A 50 -6.43 2.13 0.11
CA GLY A 50 -6.62 2.13 -1.34
C GLY A 50 -5.36 2.50 -2.10
N VAL A 51 -4.69 3.59 -1.72
CA VAL A 51 -3.42 4.04 -2.34
C VAL A 51 -2.33 2.99 -2.14
N ALA A 52 -2.23 2.38 -0.95
CA ALA A 52 -1.32 1.28 -0.69
C ALA A 52 -1.56 0.08 -1.64
N ARG A 53 -2.81 -0.25 -1.95
CA ARG A 53 -3.15 -1.35 -2.87
C ARG A 53 -2.80 -1.01 -4.33
N LEU A 54 -2.84 0.27 -4.72
CA LEU A 54 -2.44 0.70 -6.06
C LEU A 54 -0.94 0.48 -6.35
N LEU A 55 -0.10 0.29 -5.32
CA LEU A 55 1.30 -0.10 -5.48
C LEU A 55 1.47 -1.47 -6.14
N LEU A 56 0.46 -2.34 -6.06
CA LEU A 56 0.48 -3.68 -6.64
C LEU A 56 0.18 -3.66 -8.15
N TRP A 57 -0.54 -2.64 -8.65
CA TRP A 57 -0.96 -2.56 -10.05
C TRP A 57 0.20 -2.50 -11.08
N PRO A 58 1.29 -1.75 -10.83
CA PRO A 58 2.43 -1.73 -11.74
C PRO A 58 3.41 -2.88 -11.53
N ASP A 59 3.16 -3.81 -10.61
CA ASP A 59 4.03 -4.96 -10.36
C ASP A 59 3.77 -6.06 -11.40
N PRO A 60 4.78 -6.50 -12.19
CA PRO A 60 4.59 -7.53 -13.22
C PRO A 60 4.50 -8.95 -12.64
N GLN A 61 4.83 -9.16 -11.36
CA GLN A 61 4.80 -10.48 -10.73
C GLN A 61 3.39 -10.84 -10.26
N ALA A 62 3.07 -12.14 -10.30
CA ALA A 62 1.84 -12.65 -9.73
C ALA A 62 1.78 -12.39 -8.21
N LEU A 63 0.57 -12.22 -7.68
CA LEU A 63 0.38 -12.11 -6.25
C LEU A 63 0.75 -13.44 -5.57
N PRO A 64 1.42 -13.38 -4.40
CA PRO A 64 1.76 -14.58 -3.64
C PRO A 64 0.50 -15.31 -3.18
N ALA A 65 0.61 -16.62 -2.97
CA ALA A 65 -0.47 -17.42 -2.41
C ALA A 65 -0.78 -16.96 -0.98
N ILE A 66 -2.05 -17.06 -0.60
CA ILE A 66 -2.48 -16.82 0.78
C ILE A 66 -1.84 -17.89 1.67
N GLY A 67 -1.18 -17.46 2.76
CA GLY A 67 -0.41 -18.33 3.66
C GLY A 67 1.10 -18.37 3.37
N ASP A 68 1.56 -17.88 2.22
CA ASP A 68 2.99 -17.77 1.90
C ASP A 68 3.59 -16.46 2.44
N ALA A 69 4.08 -16.52 3.68
CA ALA A 69 4.69 -15.38 4.36
C ALA A 69 5.97 -14.88 3.67
N ASP A 70 6.78 -15.78 3.11
CA ASP A 70 8.06 -15.43 2.50
C ASP A 70 7.87 -14.73 1.15
N ALA A 71 6.96 -15.24 0.31
CA ALA A 71 6.61 -14.58 -0.94
C ALA A 71 5.91 -13.23 -0.69
N GLY A 72 5.11 -13.13 0.39
CA GLY A 72 4.56 -11.87 0.88
C GLY A 72 5.64 -10.85 1.28
N TRP A 73 6.71 -11.30 1.95
CA TRP A 73 7.84 -10.44 2.31
C TRP A 73 8.57 -9.91 1.08
N LEU A 74 8.82 -10.77 0.08
CA LEU A 74 9.44 -10.36 -1.19
C LEU A 74 8.58 -9.34 -1.94
N LEU A 75 7.25 -9.49 -1.90
CA LEU A 75 6.32 -8.50 -2.44
C LEU A 75 6.43 -7.16 -1.69
N TYR A 76 6.42 -7.19 -0.36
CA TYR A 76 6.57 -6.00 0.45
C TYR A 76 7.87 -5.25 0.11
N LEU A 77 9.01 -5.95 0.07
CA LEU A 77 10.30 -5.33 -0.24
C LEU A 77 10.34 -4.69 -1.63
N ARG A 78 9.81 -5.35 -2.68
CA ARG A 78 9.89 -4.83 -4.06
C ARG A 78 8.94 -3.66 -4.30
N ALA A 79 7.74 -3.72 -3.72
CA ALA A 79 6.68 -2.76 -3.94
C ALA A 79 6.85 -1.51 -3.05
N TRP A 80 7.14 -1.71 -1.76
CA TRP A 80 7.24 -0.61 -0.80
C TRP A 80 8.65 -0.02 -0.66
N ARG A 81 9.69 -0.80 -0.96
CA ARG A 81 11.11 -0.37 -0.90
C ARG A 81 11.46 0.39 0.40
N PRO A 82 11.18 -0.20 1.57
CA PRO A 82 11.40 0.49 2.85
C PRO A 82 12.88 0.79 3.06
N GLY A 83 13.19 1.98 3.59
CA GLY A 83 14.58 2.36 3.86
C GLY A 83 15.27 1.46 4.89
N LYS A 84 14.53 0.97 5.89
CA LYS A 84 15.03 0.05 6.91
C LYS A 84 14.03 -1.11 7.11
N PRO A 85 14.19 -2.24 6.40
CA PRO A 85 13.31 -3.38 6.56
C PRO A 85 13.49 -4.05 7.93
N HIS A 86 12.39 -4.53 8.51
CA HIS A 86 12.36 -5.26 9.78
C HIS A 86 11.86 -6.70 9.58
N PRO A 87 12.71 -7.61 9.08
CA PRO A 87 12.31 -8.98 8.79
C PRO A 87 11.90 -9.77 10.05
N GLN A 88 12.42 -9.42 11.23
CA GLN A 88 12.11 -10.18 12.46
C GLN A 88 10.64 -10.02 12.90
N THR A 89 10.02 -8.87 12.61
CA THR A 89 8.63 -8.60 12.98
C THR A 89 7.65 -9.08 11.92
N TRP A 90 8.13 -9.38 10.71
CA TRP A 90 7.28 -9.75 9.58
C TRP A 90 6.41 -10.99 9.83
N PRO A 91 6.95 -12.14 10.33
CA PRO A 91 6.13 -13.33 10.53
C PRO A 91 4.96 -13.08 11.50
N GLY A 92 5.18 -12.33 12.58
CA GLY A 92 4.13 -12.00 13.55
C GLY A 92 3.04 -11.10 12.96
N LEU A 93 3.42 -10.10 12.16
CA LEU A 93 2.47 -9.22 11.48
C LEU A 93 1.70 -9.95 10.38
N TYR A 94 2.34 -10.89 9.67
CA TYR A 94 1.69 -11.70 8.65
C TYR A 94 0.60 -12.58 9.26
N VAL A 95 0.85 -13.22 10.41
CA VAL A 95 -0.16 -14.01 11.13
C VAL A 95 -1.36 -13.14 11.55
N GLN A 96 -1.12 -11.92 12.04
CA GLN A 96 -2.21 -10.99 12.38
C GLN A 96 -3.03 -10.60 11.14
N ALA A 97 -2.39 -10.37 10.00
CA ALA A 97 -3.08 -10.07 8.74
C ALA A 97 -3.93 -11.26 8.27
N MET A 98 -3.41 -12.48 8.39
CA MET A 98 -4.13 -13.71 8.03
C MET A 98 -5.40 -13.89 8.84
N ALA A 99 -5.38 -13.56 10.14
CA ALA A 99 -6.57 -13.60 11.00
C ALA A 99 -7.68 -12.62 10.55
N ALA A 100 -7.35 -11.59 9.75
CA ALA A 100 -8.33 -10.66 9.19
C ALA A 100 -8.86 -11.08 7.80
N VAL A 101 -8.20 -12.05 7.14
CA VAL A 101 -8.60 -12.58 5.82
C VAL A 101 -9.58 -13.75 5.95
N GLU A 102 -9.51 -14.47 7.07
CA GLU A 102 -10.46 -15.54 7.39
C GLU A 102 -11.84 -14.94 7.74
N VAL A 103 -12.78 -15.07 6.79
CA VAL A 103 -14.22 -14.75 6.91
C VAL A 103 -15.02 -16.04 6.78
#